data_AF-A0A3C2AE89-F1
#
_entry.id   AF-A0A3C2AE89-F1
#
_cell.length_a   1.000
_cell.length_b   1.000
_cell.length_c   1.000
_cell.angle_alpha   90.00
_cell.angle_beta   90.00
_cell.angle_gamma   90.00
#
_symmetry.space_group_name_H-M   'P 1'
#
loop_
_entity.id
_entity.type
_entity.pdbx_description
1 polymer ?
#
loop_
_entity_poly.entity_id
_entity_poly.type
_entity_poly.pdbx_seq_one_letter_code
_entity_poly.pdbx_strand_id
1 'polypeptide(L)'
;MSDHIISGEKCLELLLDVSGDKIKKKPSSGSNKKETNQSITDLITSSSLKDYNLNEIDIKIISILFKNILNGRDETRAIDILKKLENNKCKSLSEIKRLARLKKIGILKTNGGLDDCADDIVSLLRYSYQLSDDFINSIYSQTEELPSDTAKPYKNNYEYLADQFERLNILRNATQDINRKIRRR
;
A
#
# COMPACT_ATOMS: atom_id res chain seq x y z
N MET A 1 1.66 -24.38 -15.49
CA MET A 1 1.36 -23.77 -14.18
C MET A 1 0.18 -22.86 -14.40
N SER A 2 -0.93 -23.07 -13.70
CA SER A 2 -2.15 -22.26 -13.82
C SER A 2 -1.91 -20.88 -13.25
N ASP A 3 -2.16 -19.84 -14.03
CA ASP A 3 -2.13 -18.46 -13.54
C ASP A 3 -3.21 -18.31 -12.46
N HIS A 4 -2.79 -17.96 -11.24
CA HIS A 4 -3.72 -17.68 -10.17
C HIS A 4 -4.21 -16.25 -10.37
N ILE A 5 -5.40 -16.11 -10.95
CA ILE A 5 -6.04 -14.80 -11.14
C ILE A 5 -6.59 -14.39 -9.77
N ILE A 6 -5.89 -13.45 -9.14
CA ILE A 6 -6.32 -12.79 -7.92
C ILE A 6 -6.91 -11.44 -8.33
N SER A 7 -8.08 -11.07 -7.81
CA SER A 7 -8.68 -9.77 -8.11
C SER A 7 -7.78 -8.64 -7.61
N GLY A 8 -7.87 -7.45 -8.23
CA GLY A 8 -7.12 -6.27 -7.77
C GLY A 8 -7.37 -5.96 -6.29
N GLU A 9 -8.61 -6.15 -5.82
CA GLU A 9 -8.98 -5.93 -4.42
C GLU A 9 -8.20 -6.88 -3.50
N LYS A 10 -8.14 -8.15 -3.89
CA LYS A 10 -7.42 -9.16 -3.12
C LYS A 10 -5.91 -8.93 -3.18
N CYS A 11 -5.38 -8.39 -4.27
CA CYS A 11 -3.99 -7.94 -4.35
C CYS A 11 -3.70 -6.82 -3.33
N LEU A 12 -4.58 -5.83 -3.19
CA LEU A 12 -4.41 -4.74 -2.22
C LEU A 12 -4.52 -5.24 -0.77
N GLU A 13 -5.44 -6.16 -0.48
CA GLU A 13 -5.54 -6.80 0.84
C GLU A 13 -4.24 -7.52 1.21
N LEU A 14 -3.69 -8.32 0.29
CA LEU A 14 -2.45 -9.07 0.53
C LEU A 14 -1.26 -8.13 0.75
N LEU A 15 -1.17 -7.01 0.03
CA LEU A 15 -0.14 -5.99 0.28
C LEU A 15 -0.26 -5.38 1.68
N LEU A 16 -1.49 -5.16 2.17
CA LEU A 16 -1.71 -4.69 3.54
C LEU A 16 -1.32 -5.73 4.58
N ASP A 17 -1.64 -7.00 4.35
CA ASP A 17 -1.25 -8.10 5.23
C ASP A 17 0.28 -8.25 5.33
N VAL A 18 0.99 -8.10 4.21
CA VAL A 18 2.46 -8.12 4.18
C VAL A 18 3.07 -6.89 4.88
N SER A 19 2.41 -5.73 4.82
CA SER A 19 2.91 -4.47 5.40
C SER A 19 2.86 -4.40 6.95
N GLY A 20 2.21 -5.38 7.60
CA GLY A 20 2.28 -5.58 9.04
C GLY A 20 1.86 -4.38 9.88
N ASP A 21 0.56 -4.05 9.89
CA ASP A 21 -0.17 -3.71 11.13
C ASP A 21 -1.63 -4.08 10.88
N LYS A 22 -2.08 -5.22 11.44
CA LYS A 22 -3.49 -5.56 11.40
C LYS A 22 -4.26 -4.44 12.09
N ILE A 23 -5.16 -3.76 11.36
CA ILE A 23 -6.28 -3.06 11.98
C ILE A 23 -6.96 -4.10 12.87
N LYS A 24 -6.89 -3.89 14.19
CA LYS A 24 -7.27 -4.87 15.22
C LYS A 24 -8.63 -5.53 14.91
N LYS A 25 -8.60 -6.81 14.55
CA LYS A 25 -9.54 -7.81 15.08
C LYS A 25 -8.71 -8.96 15.69
N LYS A 26 -9.12 -9.38 16.90
CA LYS A 26 -8.44 -10.22 17.90
C LYS A 26 -8.09 -11.66 17.41
N PRO A 27 -7.32 -12.46 18.18
CA PRO A 27 -6.17 -13.22 17.66
C PRO A 27 -6.38 -14.74 17.65
N SER A 28 -5.58 -15.45 16.84
CA SER A 28 -5.07 -16.79 17.16
C SER A 28 -3.64 -16.90 16.59
N SER A 29 -2.64 -16.90 17.48
CA SER A 29 -1.79 -18.05 17.85
C SER A 29 -1.04 -18.71 16.67
N GLY A 30 0.29 -18.55 16.66
CA GLY A 30 1.24 -19.53 16.13
C GLY A 30 1.40 -19.69 14.61
N SER A 31 0.47 -19.23 13.76
CA SER A 31 0.49 -19.46 12.30
C SER A 31 1.16 -18.36 11.46
N ASN A 32 1.49 -17.21 12.06
CA ASN A 32 1.71 -15.93 11.37
C ASN A 32 2.80 -15.92 10.27
N LYS A 33 3.90 -16.69 10.42
CA LYS A 33 4.97 -16.73 9.39
C LYS A 33 4.56 -17.50 8.13
N LYS A 34 3.69 -18.51 8.26
CA LYS A 34 3.24 -19.29 7.12
C LYS A 34 2.22 -18.52 6.28
N GLU A 35 1.31 -17.80 6.93
CA GLU A 35 0.29 -16.97 6.24
C GLU A 35 0.90 -15.77 5.50
N THR A 36 1.88 -15.09 6.09
CA THR A 36 2.59 -13.98 5.42
C THR A 36 3.44 -14.47 4.25
N ASN A 37 4.14 -15.60 4.40
CA ASN A 37 4.89 -16.21 3.31
C ASN A 37 3.94 -16.66 2.17
N GLN A 38 2.77 -17.20 2.49
CA GLN A 38 1.76 -17.55 1.49
C GLN A 38 1.23 -16.31 0.77
N SER A 39 0.96 -15.22 1.49
CA SER A 39 0.51 -13.95 0.90
C SER A 39 1.54 -13.38 -0.08
N ILE A 40 2.83 -13.50 0.23
CA ILE A 40 3.93 -13.09 -0.65
C ILE A 40 3.99 -13.98 -1.90
N THR A 41 3.87 -15.30 -1.75
CA THR A 41 3.87 -16.20 -2.92
C THR A 41 2.67 -15.97 -3.83
N ASP A 42 1.51 -15.69 -3.24
CA ASP A 42 0.28 -15.38 -3.97
C ASP A 42 0.42 -14.05 -4.74
N LEU A 43 1.05 -13.03 -4.12
CA LEU A 43 1.37 -11.77 -4.78
C LEU A 43 2.38 -11.93 -5.93
N ILE A 44 3.46 -12.70 -5.73
CA ILE A 44 4.48 -12.94 -6.78
C ILE A 44 3.88 -13.67 -7.98
N THR A 45 2.93 -14.58 -7.74
CA THR A 45 2.27 -15.37 -8.79
C THR A 45 1.04 -14.68 -9.39
N SER A 46 0.61 -13.55 -8.83
CA SER A 46 -0.54 -12.79 -9.32
C SER A 46 -0.28 -12.23 -10.72
N SER A 47 -1.31 -12.27 -11.58
CA SER A 47 -1.25 -11.67 -12.92
C SER A 47 -0.91 -10.17 -12.89
N SER A 48 -1.28 -9.47 -11.82
CA SER A 48 -1.01 -8.05 -11.59
C SER A 48 0.48 -7.72 -11.46
N LEU A 49 1.27 -8.65 -10.92
CA LEU A 49 2.67 -8.40 -10.53
C LEU A 49 3.67 -9.31 -11.26
N LYS A 50 3.19 -10.36 -11.95
CA LYS A 50 4.01 -11.34 -12.67
C LYS A 50 4.92 -10.70 -13.72
N ASP A 51 4.44 -9.66 -14.41
CA ASP A 51 5.18 -8.98 -15.48
C ASP A 51 6.42 -8.22 -14.98
N TYR A 52 6.48 -7.92 -13.68
CA TYR A 52 7.56 -7.16 -13.08
C TYR A 52 8.71 -8.01 -12.52
N ASN A 53 8.60 -9.35 -12.57
CA ASN A 53 9.61 -10.28 -12.03
C ASN A 53 10.07 -9.90 -10.61
N LEU A 54 9.09 -9.81 -9.70
CA LEU A 54 9.27 -9.40 -8.31
C LEU A 54 9.63 -10.60 -7.44
N ASN A 55 10.46 -10.34 -6.43
CA ASN A 55 10.71 -11.28 -5.34
C ASN A 55 10.14 -10.74 -4.02
N GLU A 56 10.26 -11.54 -2.97
CA GLU A 56 9.73 -11.23 -1.63
C GLU A 56 10.13 -9.85 -1.08
N ILE A 57 11.38 -9.42 -1.26
CA ILE A 57 11.85 -8.13 -0.74
C ILE A 57 11.21 -6.97 -1.51
N ASP A 58 11.01 -7.14 -2.81
CA ASP A 58 10.35 -6.13 -3.63
C ASP A 58 8.89 -5.95 -3.21
N ILE A 59 8.19 -7.06 -2.97
CA ILE A 59 6.82 -7.05 -2.45
C ILE A 59 6.75 -6.34 -1.09
N LYS A 60 7.73 -6.57 -0.21
CA LYS A 60 7.81 -5.86 1.08
C LYS A 60 8.01 -4.36 0.91
N ILE A 61 8.87 -3.93 -0.02
CA ILE A 61 9.06 -2.50 -0.34
C ILE A 61 7.75 -1.87 -0.82
N ILE A 62 7.08 -2.53 -1.78
CA ILE A 62 5.79 -2.07 -2.31
C ILE A 62 4.76 -1.97 -1.18
N SER A 63 4.67 -3.00 -0.33
CA SER A 63 3.75 -3.05 0.81
C SER A 63 4.01 -1.91 1.81
N ILE A 64 5.28 -1.60 2.10
CA ILE A 64 5.66 -0.49 2.97
C ILE A 64 5.22 0.86 2.39
N LEU A 65 5.40 1.06 1.09
CA LEU A 65 5.04 2.31 0.42
C LEU A 65 3.53 2.45 0.27
N PHE A 66 2.85 1.38 -0.12
CA PHE A 66 1.40 1.33 -0.20
C PHE A 66 0.74 1.71 1.13
N LYS A 67 1.21 1.12 2.25
CA LYS A 67 0.75 1.50 3.58
C LYS A 67 1.05 2.96 3.92
N ASN A 68 2.17 3.52 3.48
CA ASN A 68 2.48 4.92 3.76
C ASN A 68 1.51 5.87 3.02
N ILE A 69 1.16 5.56 1.76
CA ILE A 69 0.14 6.29 0.99
C ILE A 69 -1.20 6.29 1.73
N LEU A 70 -1.67 5.14 2.21
CA LEU A 70 -2.92 5.05 2.99
C LEU A 70 -2.88 5.85 4.30
N ASN A 71 -1.69 6.09 4.85
CA ASN A 71 -1.48 6.91 6.04
C ASN A 71 -1.26 8.41 5.71
N GLY A 72 -1.47 8.82 4.45
CA GLY A 72 -1.25 10.20 3.98
C GLY A 72 0.22 10.59 3.86
N ARG A 73 1.12 9.61 3.72
CA ARG A 73 2.56 9.82 3.50
C ARG A 73 2.95 9.23 2.14
N ASP A 74 2.73 10.01 1.10
CA ASP A 74 2.98 9.55 -0.28
C ASP A 74 4.46 9.31 -0.55
N GLU A 75 5.32 10.05 0.14
CA GLU A 75 6.77 9.99 -0.01
C GLU A 75 7.45 9.35 1.19
N THR A 76 8.35 8.41 0.93
CA THR A 76 9.20 7.80 1.97
C THR A 76 10.65 7.87 1.57
N ARG A 77 11.51 8.43 2.43
CA ARG A 77 12.96 8.44 2.21
C ARG A 77 13.49 7.02 2.08
N ALA A 78 14.43 6.80 1.15
CA ALA A 78 15.08 5.51 0.94
C ALA A 78 15.55 4.87 2.25
N ILE A 79 16.20 5.66 3.10
CA ILE A 79 16.71 5.22 4.41
C ILE A 79 15.59 4.67 5.31
N ASP A 80 14.41 5.27 5.29
CA ASP A 80 13.31 4.86 6.15
C ASP A 80 12.57 3.64 5.60
N ILE A 81 12.59 3.41 4.28
CA ILE A 81 12.17 2.15 3.66
C ILE A 81 13.11 1.04 4.13
N LEU A 82 14.43 1.24 4.02
CA LEU A 82 15.44 0.24 4.40
C LEU A 82 15.38 -0.12 5.89
N LYS A 83 15.16 0.86 6.78
CA LYS A 83 14.97 0.61 8.21
C LYS A 83 13.76 -0.28 8.51
N LYS A 84 12.71 -0.23 7.68
CA LYS A 84 11.50 -1.05 7.86
C LYS A 84 11.66 -2.47 7.29
N LEU A 85 12.64 -2.71 6.41
CA LEU A 85 12.91 -4.03 5.84
C LEU A 85 13.69 -4.93 6.80
N GLU A 86 14.72 -4.39 7.43
CA GLU A 86 15.59 -5.14 8.34
C GLU A 86 15.58 -4.49 9.71
N ASN A 87 15.13 -5.25 10.72
CA ASN A 87 15.14 -4.90 12.14
C ASN A 87 16.58 -4.56 12.64
N ASN A 88 17.09 -3.39 12.27
CA ASN A 88 18.29 -2.73 12.75
C ASN A 88 19.67 -3.32 12.40
N LYS A 89 19.86 -4.05 11.28
CA LYS A 89 21.22 -4.48 10.87
C LYS A 89 21.51 -4.19 9.40
N CYS A 90 22.36 -3.18 9.19
CA CYS A 90 23.13 -2.86 7.97
C CYS A 90 22.36 -2.87 6.63
N LYS A 91 22.06 -1.65 6.14
CA LYS A 91 21.59 -1.35 4.77
C LYS A 91 22.47 -2.07 3.75
N SER A 92 22.01 -3.19 3.21
CA SER A 92 22.81 -3.92 2.24
C SER A 92 22.83 -3.13 0.92
N LEU A 93 24.00 -3.04 0.27
CA LEU A 93 24.11 -2.41 -1.05
C LEU A 93 23.14 -3.03 -2.06
N SER A 94 22.81 -4.30 -1.88
CA SER A 94 21.77 -5.01 -2.63
C SER A 94 20.39 -4.38 -2.49
N GLU A 95 19.97 -3.96 -1.30
CA GLU A 95 18.66 -3.31 -1.10
C GLU A 95 18.59 -1.92 -1.71
N ILE A 96 19.69 -1.18 -1.66
CA ILE A 96 19.78 0.12 -2.32
C ILE A 96 19.65 -0.05 -3.84
N LYS A 97 20.34 -1.04 -4.42
CA LYS A 97 20.22 -1.39 -5.84
C LYS A 97 18.82 -1.89 -6.21
N ARG A 98 18.08 -2.50 -5.28
CA ARG A 98 16.68 -2.89 -5.49
C ARG A 98 15.78 -1.67 -5.69
N LEU A 99 15.92 -0.63 -4.88
CA LEU A 99 15.14 0.60 -5.06
C LEU A 99 15.40 1.22 -6.44
N ALA A 100 16.66 1.28 -6.88
CA ALA A 100 17.01 1.73 -8.22
C ALA A 100 16.39 0.87 -9.32
N ARG A 101 16.42 -0.46 -9.16
CA ARG A 101 15.78 -1.40 -10.10
C ARG A 101 14.26 -1.19 -10.16
N LEU A 102 13.59 -1.08 -9.01
CA LEU A 102 12.14 -0.85 -8.93
C LEU A 102 11.73 0.48 -9.55
N LYS A 103 12.60 1.50 -9.48
CA LYS A 103 12.43 2.75 -10.24
C LYS A 103 12.53 2.49 -11.75
N LYS A 104 13.57 1.80 -12.22
CA LYS A 104 13.81 1.53 -13.65
C LYS A 104 12.68 0.75 -14.32
N ILE A 105 12.02 -0.15 -13.60
CA ILE A 105 10.88 -0.92 -14.10
C ILE A 105 9.54 -0.18 -13.96
N GLY A 106 9.54 1.08 -13.51
CA GLY A 106 8.36 1.92 -13.44
C GLY A 106 7.45 1.69 -12.23
N ILE A 107 7.86 0.90 -11.23
CA ILE A 107 7.07 0.70 -9.99
C ILE A 107 7.23 1.88 -9.04
N LEU A 108 8.44 2.43 -8.95
CA LEU A 108 8.74 3.58 -8.09
C LEU A 108 9.01 4.82 -8.93
N LYS A 109 8.61 5.98 -8.39
CA LYS A 109 9.07 7.29 -8.86
C LYS A 109 9.75 8.04 -7.71
N THR A 110 10.67 8.94 -8.05
CA THR A 110 11.34 9.82 -7.09
C THR A 110 10.72 11.21 -7.13
N ASN A 111 10.50 11.84 -5.98
CA ASN A 111 10.07 13.23 -5.97
C ASN A 111 11.26 14.14 -6.36
N GLY A 112 11.06 15.05 -7.32
CA GLY A 112 12.05 16.07 -7.68
C GLY A 112 12.58 16.10 -9.13
N GLY A 113 11.88 15.52 -10.12
CA GLY A 113 12.10 15.78 -11.57
C GLY A 113 13.49 15.43 -12.16
N LEU A 114 14.45 15.00 -11.35
CA LEU A 114 15.75 14.52 -11.76
C LEU A 114 15.64 13.03 -12.11
N ASP A 115 15.06 12.76 -13.28
CA ASP A 115 15.06 11.40 -13.83
C ASP A 115 16.45 10.94 -14.33
N ASP A 116 17.38 11.88 -14.49
CA ASP A 116 18.74 11.65 -14.98
C ASP A 116 19.82 11.66 -13.87
N CYS A 117 19.52 11.16 -12.67
CA CYS A 117 20.57 11.08 -11.64
C CYS A 117 21.38 9.78 -11.77
N ALA A 118 22.71 9.94 -11.79
CA ALA A 118 23.67 8.84 -11.74
C ALA A 118 23.31 7.83 -10.64
N ASP A 119 23.42 6.54 -10.96
CA ASP A 119 23.20 5.38 -10.08
C ASP A 119 24.21 5.30 -8.91
N ASP A 120 24.69 6.44 -8.39
CA ASP A 120 25.56 6.48 -7.21
C ASP A 120 24.73 6.28 -5.93
N ILE A 121 25.28 5.50 -5.01
CA ILE A 121 24.66 5.04 -3.76
C ILE A 121 24.25 6.23 -2.89
N VAL A 122 25.08 7.27 -2.86
CA VAL A 122 24.82 8.48 -2.06
C VAL A 122 23.59 9.23 -2.58
N SER A 123 23.43 9.31 -3.90
CA SER A 123 22.27 9.90 -4.55
C SER A 123 21.02 9.08 -4.26
N LEU A 124 21.09 7.75 -4.43
CA LEU A 124 19.98 6.83 -4.18
C LEU A 124 19.42 6.92 -2.75
N LEU A 125 20.27 7.16 -1.75
CA LEU A 125 19.86 7.29 -0.35
C LEU A 125 19.22 8.64 0.00
N ARG A 126 19.48 9.69 -0.77
CA ARG A 126 18.94 11.05 -0.53
C ARG A 126 17.51 11.21 -1.05
N TYR A 127 17.10 10.36 -1.98
CA TYR A 127 15.77 10.44 -2.57
C TYR A 127 14.65 9.93 -1.65
N SER A 128 13.51 10.60 -1.79
CA SER A 128 12.21 10.07 -1.41
C SER A 128 11.64 9.27 -2.57
N TYR A 129 11.19 8.06 -2.27
CA TYR A 129 10.50 7.19 -3.20
C TYR A 129 9.02 7.14 -2.87
N GLN A 130 8.22 7.02 -3.92
CA GLN A 130 6.78 6.79 -3.88
C GLN A 130 6.43 5.75 -4.94
N LEU A 131 5.28 5.10 -4.81
CA LEU A 131 4.77 4.26 -5.90
C LEU A 131 4.43 5.15 -7.11
N SER A 132 4.70 4.68 -8.31
CA SER A 132 4.31 5.40 -9.53
C SER A 132 2.79 5.39 -9.71
N ASP A 133 2.25 6.44 -10.32
CA ASP A 133 0.81 6.51 -10.58
C ASP A 133 0.40 5.42 -11.56
N ASP A 134 1.25 5.12 -12.55
CA ASP A 134 1.03 4.04 -13.53
C ASP A 134 0.94 2.68 -12.86
N PHE A 135 1.82 2.39 -11.90
CA PHE A 135 1.79 1.14 -11.15
C PHE A 135 0.52 1.05 -10.28
N ILE A 136 0.18 2.13 -9.56
CA ILE A 136 -1.04 2.19 -8.75
C ILE A 136 -2.28 1.97 -9.63
N ASN A 137 -2.36 2.68 -10.76
CA ASN A 137 -3.46 2.57 -11.72
C ASN A 137 -3.54 1.17 -12.34
N SER A 138 -2.40 0.51 -12.58
CA SER A 138 -2.39 -0.86 -13.09
C SER A 138 -3.05 -1.84 -12.11
N ILE A 139 -2.83 -1.69 -10.80
CA ILE A 139 -3.48 -2.52 -9.78
C ILE A 139 -4.97 -2.18 -9.66
N TYR A 140 -5.32 -0.88 -9.68
CA TYR A 140 -6.72 -0.45 -9.58
C TYR A 140 -7.54 -0.80 -10.82
N SER A 141 -6.98 -0.73 -12.03
CA SER A 141 -7.69 -1.11 -13.26
C SER A 141 -8.11 -2.59 -13.28
N GLN A 142 -7.54 -3.41 -12.40
CA GLN A 142 -7.85 -4.82 -12.21
C GLN A 142 -8.75 -5.10 -11.00
N THR A 143 -9.10 -4.07 -10.21
CA THR A 143 -10.24 -4.16 -9.29
C THR A 143 -11.51 -4.17 -10.15
N GLU A 144 -12.45 -5.10 -9.88
CA GLU A 144 -13.73 -5.10 -10.58
C GLU A 144 -14.32 -3.69 -10.49
N GLU A 145 -14.73 -3.12 -11.63
CA GLU A 145 -15.57 -1.93 -11.60
C GLU A 145 -16.74 -2.25 -10.67
N LEU A 146 -16.90 -1.45 -9.60
CA LEU A 146 -18.11 -1.51 -8.78
C LEU A 146 -19.30 -1.69 -9.71
N PRO A 147 -20.15 -2.73 -9.51
CA PRO A 147 -21.24 -2.99 -10.42
C PRO A 147 -21.96 -1.67 -10.68
N SER A 148 -22.03 -1.30 -11.96
CA SER A 148 -22.44 0.04 -12.42
C SER A 148 -23.70 0.54 -11.71
N ASP A 149 -24.60 -0.36 -11.33
CA ASP A 149 -25.85 -0.04 -10.65
C ASP A 149 -25.71 0.41 -9.19
N THR A 150 -24.75 -0.08 -8.42
CA THR A 150 -24.49 0.41 -7.05
C THR A 150 -23.69 1.71 -7.06
N ALA A 151 -22.84 1.93 -8.06
CA ALA A 151 -22.01 3.15 -8.16
C ALA A 151 -22.69 4.31 -8.91
N LYS A 152 -23.69 4.06 -9.77
CA LYS A 152 -24.44 5.08 -10.53
C LYS A 152 -24.94 6.28 -9.70
N PRO A 153 -25.52 6.10 -8.50
CA PRO A 153 -25.99 7.23 -7.70
C PRO A 153 -24.86 8.13 -7.20
N TYR A 154 -23.66 7.55 -7.01
CA TYR A 154 -22.50 8.23 -6.43
C TYR A 154 -21.57 8.83 -7.49
N LYS A 155 -21.52 8.22 -8.69
CA LYS A 155 -20.66 8.65 -9.81
C LYS A 155 -21.07 10.00 -10.38
N ASN A 156 -22.36 10.31 -10.36
CA ASN A 156 -22.91 11.53 -10.96
C ASN A 156 -23.32 12.60 -9.94
N ASN A 157 -23.23 12.31 -8.63
CA ASN A 157 -23.83 13.16 -7.60
C ASN A 157 -22.87 13.37 -6.41
N TYR A 158 -21.85 14.19 -6.64
CA TYR A 158 -20.82 14.53 -5.65
C TYR A 158 -21.43 15.17 -4.38
N GLU A 159 -22.52 15.93 -4.55
CA GLU A 159 -23.29 16.53 -3.45
C GLU A 159 -23.93 15.46 -2.54
N TYR A 160 -24.40 14.36 -3.12
CA TYR A 160 -24.98 13.26 -2.35
C TYR A 160 -23.92 12.58 -1.47
N LEU A 161 -22.71 12.36 -2.01
CA LEU A 161 -21.58 11.83 -1.22
C LEU A 161 -21.20 12.79 -0.09
N ALA A 162 -21.10 14.09 -0.37
CA ALA A 162 -20.80 15.10 0.63
C ALA A 162 -21.83 15.12 1.77
N ASP A 163 -23.12 15.06 1.46
CA ASP A 163 -24.21 14.98 2.44
C ASP A 163 -24.15 13.68 3.28
N GLN A 164 -23.85 12.53 2.68
CA GLN A 164 -23.66 11.29 3.44
C GLN A 164 -22.48 11.38 4.44
N PHE A 165 -21.37 12.01 4.03
CA PHE A 165 -20.23 12.23 4.94
C PHE A 165 -20.56 13.21 6.06
N GLU A 166 -21.33 14.27 5.78
CA GLU A 166 -21.77 15.23 6.77
C GLU A 166 -22.69 14.58 7.81
N ARG A 167 -23.66 13.77 7.38
CA ARG A 167 -24.53 13.00 8.27
C ARG A 167 -23.76 12.06 9.19
N LEU A 168 -22.74 11.37 8.67
CA LEU A 168 -21.88 10.51 9.47
C LEU A 168 -21.07 11.31 10.50
N ASN A 169 -20.58 12.49 10.14
CA ASN A 169 -19.89 13.39 11.07
C ASN A 169 -20.81 13.88 12.20
N ILE A 170 -22.05 14.25 11.89
CA ILE A 170 -23.05 14.65 12.88
C ILE A 170 -23.32 13.50 13.86
N LEU A 171 -23.55 12.29 13.35
CA LEU A 171 -23.76 11.08 14.17
C LEU A 171 -22.58 10.78 15.09
N ARG A 172 -21.35 10.90 14.57
CA ARG A 172 -20.13 10.68 15.36
C ARG A 172 -20.03 11.67 16.52
N ASN A 173 -20.30 12.95 16.25
CA ASN A 173 -20.25 14.01 17.25
C ASN A 173 -21.36 13.84 18.31
N ALA A 174 -22.58 13.50 17.89
CA ALA A 174 -23.69 13.20 18.81
C ALA A 174 -23.36 12.01 19.74
N THR A 175 -22.73 10.96 19.21
CA THR A 175 -22.31 9.79 19.98
C THR A 175 -21.22 10.15 21.00
N GLN A 176 -20.28 11.02 20.63
CA GLN A 176 -19.26 11.52 21.55
C GLN A 176 -19.87 12.35 22.69
N ASP A 177 -20.86 13.18 22.41
CA ASP A 177 -21.52 13.99 23.42
C ASP A 177 -22.41 13.18 24.38
N ILE A 178 -23.08 12.14 23.88
CA ILE A 178 -23.80 11.17 24.73
C ILE A 178 -22.80 10.47 25.67
N ASN A 179 -21.67 10.00 25.15
CA ASN A 179 -20.63 9.36 25.96
C ASN A 179 -20.02 10.30 27.02
N ARG A 180 -19.87 11.59 26.70
CA ARG A 180 -19.43 12.62 27.67
C ARG A 180 -20.46 12.86 28.77
N LYS A 181 -21.75 12.87 28.44
CA LYS A 181 -22.83 13.05 29.43
C LYS A 181 -22.97 11.84 30.36
N ILE A 182 -22.78 10.62 29.85
CA ILE A 182 -22.80 9.40 30.67
C ILE A 182 -21.63 9.36 31.65
N ARG A 183 -20.43 9.81 31.26
CA ARG A 183 -19.24 9.84 32.15
C ARG A 183 -19.27 10.90 33.25
N ARG A 184 -20.23 11.84 33.22
CA ARG A 184 -20.37 12.93 34.20
C ARG A 184 -21.47 12.67 35.24
N ARG A 185 -22.12 11.50 35.18
CA ARG A 185 -23.01 10.97 36.23
C ARG A 185 -22.29 9.86 36.96
#